data_AF-E6R0J0-F1
#
_entry.id   AF-E6R0J0-F1
#
_cell.length_a   1.000
_cell.length_b   1.000
_cell.length_c   1.000
_cell.angle_alpha   90.00
_cell.angle_beta   90.00
_cell.angle_gamma   90.00
#
_symmetry.space_group_name_H-M   'P 1'
#
loop_
_entity.id
_entity.type
_entity.pdbx_description
1 polymer ?
#
loop_
_entity_poly.entity_id
_entity_poly.type
_entity_poly.pdbx_seq_one_letter_code
_entity_poly.pdbx_strand_id
1 'polypeptide(L)'
;MTSFVFVTGNANKLREVKAILAAGDSGIEVTSQAVDVPELQGTTQEVAIAKCKAAAEKLGTACVTEDTALCFEALNGLPGPYIKDFLTSIGHEGLNTLLNGFPTTRATALCTFAYSSGPGEEPILFEGRTEGNIVPARGSKIFGWDPIFQPLEGGGRTYAEMDGEEKNKISHRYRALEKLRAYLSEQAK
;
A
#
# COMPACT_ATOMS: atom_id res chain seq x y z
N MET A 1 6.76 18.30 17.27
CA MET A 1 6.34 18.23 15.86
C MET A 1 7.10 17.06 15.27
N THR A 2 6.38 16.01 14.86
CA THR A 2 7.00 14.77 14.36
C THR A 2 7.14 14.89 12.84
N SER A 3 8.31 14.66 12.28
CA SER A 3 8.53 14.73 10.84
C SER A 3 9.24 13.47 10.33
N PHE A 4 8.92 13.09 9.10
CA PHE A 4 9.60 11.99 8.41
C PHE A 4 9.64 12.23 6.90
N VAL A 5 10.58 11.55 6.23
CA VAL A 5 10.63 11.49 4.77
C VAL A 5 9.79 10.32 4.27
N PHE A 6 8.74 10.60 3.50
CA PHE A 6 8.00 9.55 2.78
C PHE A 6 8.74 9.17 1.50
N VAL A 7 9.27 7.94 1.48
CA VAL A 7 10.08 7.42 0.37
C VAL A 7 9.17 6.93 -0.74
N THR A 8 8.87 7.81 -1.69
CA THR A 8 8.04 7.50 -2.85
C THR A 8 8.39 8.38 -4.04
N GLY A 9 8.38 7.80 -5.24
CA GLY A 9 8.32 8.55 -6.50
C GLY A 9 6.90 8.70 -7.05
N ASN A 10 5.89 8.12 -6.38
CA ASN A 10 4.51 8.08 -6.88
C ASN A 10 3.69 9.24 -6.30
N ALA A 11 3.38 10.23 -7.14
CA ALA A 11 2.61 11.41 -6.76
C ALA A 11 1.18 11.08 -6.26
N ASN A 12 0.56 10.00 -6.73
CA ASN A 12 -0.77 9.58 -6.27
C ASN A 12 -0.68 9.00 -4.84
N LYS A 13 0.33 8.19 -4.54
CA LYS A 13 0.59 7.70 -3.16
C LYS A 13 0.80 8.86 -2.20
N LEU A 14 1.63 9.83 -2.58
CA LEU A 14 1.88 11.03 -1.76
C LEU A 14 0.59 11.82 -1.51
N ARG A 15 -0.25 11.99 -2.54
CA ARG A 15 -1.52 12.70 -2.42
C ARG A 15 -2.45 12.02 -1.42
N GLU A 16 -2.60 10.70 -1.51
CA GLU A 16 -3.43 9.93 -0.58
C GLU A 16 -2.88 10.01 0.85
N VAL A 17 -1.58 9.83 1.06
CA VAL A 17 -0.95 9.94 2.39
C VAL A 17 -1.17 11.31 3.01
N LYS A 18 -0.96 12.39 2.25
CA LYS A 18 -1.19 13.76 2.72
C LYS A 18 -2.65 14.02 3.07
N ALA A 19 -3.58 13.56 2.23
CA ALA A 19 -5.01 13.73 2.49
C ALA A 19 -5.45 13.05 3.79
N ILE A 20 -4.96 11.84 4.04
CA ILE A 20 -5.30 11.05 5.22
C ILE A 20 -4.68 11.65 6.49
N LEU A 21 -3.42 12.08 6.45
CA LEU A 21 -2.75 12.67 7.62
C LEU A 21 -3.27 14.09 7.97
N ALA A 22 -3.74 14.84 6.98
CA ALA A 22 -4.35 16.16 7.19
C ALA A 22 -5.71 16.09 7.89
N ALA A 23 -6.44 14.98 7.75
CA ALA A 23 -7.78 14.81 8.32
C ALA A 23 -7.80 14.70 9.86
N GLY A 24 -6.65 14.67 10.53
CA GLY A 24 -6.55 14.35 11.97
C GLY A 24 -5.74 15.30 12.86
N ASP A 25 -5.47 16.54 12.43
CA ASP A 25 -4.63 17.54 13.15
C ASP A 25 -3.41 16.91 13.85
N SER A 26 -2.69 16.07 13.11
CA SER A 26 -1.73 15.13 13.70
C SER A 26 -0.43 15.80 14.15
N GLY A 27 -0.18 17.05 13.74
CA GLY A 27 1.10 17.73 13.95
C GLY A 27 2.28 17.01 13.26
N ILE A 28 1.98 16.13 12.29
CA ILE A 28 2.95 15.34 11.53
C ILE A 28 3.28 16.06 10.22
N GLU A 29 4.55 16.41 10.04
CA GLU A 29 5.04 16.99 8.79
C GLU A 29 5.60 15.89 7.88
N VAL A 30 5.07 15.82 6.64
CA VAL A 30 5.50 14.84 5.64
C VAL A 30 6.18 15.52 4.47
N THR A 31 7.48 15.28 4.35
CA THR A 31 8.23 15.53 3.11
C THR A 31 8.29 14.26 2.27
N SER A 32 8.60 14.38 0.98
CA SER A 32 8.71 13.20 0.11
C SER A 32 9.99 13.25 -0.71
N GLN A 33 10.67 12.12 -0.79
CA GLN A 33 11.88 11.98 -1.59
C GLN A 33 11.87 10.63 -2.31
N ALA A 34 12.20 10.64 -3.59
CA ALA A 34 12.51 9.40 -4.29
C ALA A 34 13.90 8.94 -3.87
N VAL A 35 13.99 7.74 -3.32
CA VAL A 35 15.26 7.10 -2.97
C VAL A 35 15.33 5.80 -3.74
N ASP A 36 16.40 5.64 -4.51
CA ASP A 36 16.67 4.38 -5.21
C ASP A 36 17.10 3.34 -4.17
N VAL A 37 16.27 2.34 -3.91
CA VAL A 37 16.54 1.25 -2.97
C VAL A 37 16.15 -0.08 -3.65
N PRO A 38 16.89 -1.18 -3.39
CA PRO A 38 16.55 -2.48 -3.96
C PRO A 38 15.14 -2.94 -3.55
N GLU A 39 14.36 -3.41 -4.52
CA GLU A 39 13.11 -4.15 -4.26
C GLU A 39 13.47 -5.64 -4.17
N LEU A 40 13.64 -6.14 -2.94
CA LEU A 40 13.96 -7.55 -2.69
C LEU A 40 12.76 -8.45 -3.01
N GLN A 41 13.03 -9.74 -3.19
CA GLN A 41 12.00 -10.77 -3.21
C GLN A 41 11.82 -11.36 -1.82
N GLY A 42 10.59 -11.71 -1.47
CA GLY A 42 10.24 -12.25 -0.17
C GLY A 42 8.76 -12.08 0.14
N THR A 43 8.41 -12.27 1.40
CA THR A 43 7.11 -11.89 1.94
C THR A 43 6.96 -10.36 1.94
N THR A 44 5.73 -9.86 2.01
CA THR A 44 5.46 -8.41 2.12
C THR A 44 6.19 -7.75 3.30
N GLN A 45 6.37 -8.48 4.41
CA GLN A 45 7.06 -7.98 5.59
C GLN A 45 8.57 -7.89 5.36
N GLU A 46 9.19 -8.93 4.81
CA GLU A 46 10.63 -8.94 4.50
C GLU A 46 10.99 -7.83 3.50
N VAL A 47 10.15 -7.65 2.47
CA VAL A 47 10.32 -6.59 1.46
C VAL A 47 10.23 -5.21 2.13
N ALA A 48 9.20 -4.97 2.95
CA ALA A 48 9.00 -3.68 3.61
C ALA A 48 10.13 -3.35 4.61
N ILE A 49 10.59 -4.34 5.40
CA ILE A 49 11.69 -4.17 6.35
C ILE A 49 12.98 -3.82 5.60
N ALA A 50 13.35 -4.60 4.59
CA ALA A 50 14.59 -4.39 3.85
C ALA A 50 14.61 -3.04 3.13
N LYS A 51 13.48 -2.66 2.50
CA LYS A 51 13.31 -1.38 1.82
C LYS A 51 13.43 -0.20 2.79
N CYS A 52 12.76 -0.27 3.93
CA CYS A 52 12.80 0.79 4.93
C CYS A 52 14.18 0.95 5.56
N LYS A 53 14.85 -0.16 5.91
CA LYS A 53 16.25 -0.14 6.38
C LYS A 53 17.17 0.54 5.38
N ALA A 54 17.14 0.09 4.12
CA ALA A 54 17.98 0.65 3.07
C ALA A 54 17.69 2.14 2.83
N ALA A 55 16.42 2.56 2.94
CA ALA A 55 16.03 3.95 2.81
C ALA A 55 16.54 4.81 3.98
N ALA A 56 16.40 4.34 5.22
CA ALA A 56 16.86 5.03 6.42
C ALA A 56 18.39 5.23 6.39
N GLU A 57 19.14 4.19 6.03
CA GLU A 57 20.61 4.25 5.87
C GLU A 57 21.03 5.29 4.81
N LYS A 58 20.34 5.33 3.67
CA LYS A 58 20.67 6.30 2.59
C LYS A 58 20.28 7.74 2.94
N LEU A 59 19.18 7.92 3.66
CA LEU A 59 18.65 9.24 4.01
C LEU A 59 19.34 9.84 5.25
N GLY A 60 19.86 9.02 6.16
CA GLY A 60 20.44 9.48 7.41
C GLY A 60 19.42 10.08 8.39
N THR A 61 18.12 9.81 8.19
CA THR A 61 17.03 10.39 9.00
C THR A 61 15.82 9.46 9.06
N ALA A 62 14.82 9.82 9.86
CA ALA A 62 13.57 9.11 9.99
C ALA A 62 12.82 9.07 8.65
N CYS A 63 12.32 7.89 8.30
CA CYS A 63 11.65 7.69 7.02
C CYS A 63 10.49 6.70 7.12
N VAL A 64 9.60 6.81 6.15
CA VAL A 64 8.48 5.88 5.95
C VAL A 64 8.54 5.38 4.52
N THR A 65 8.43 4.06 4.34
CA THR A 65 8.22 3.42 3.03
C THR A 65 6.83 2.81 2.97
N GLU A 66 6.30 2.62 1.76
CA GLU A 66 5.00 2.00 1.53
C GLU A 66 5.08 0.97 0.40
N ASP A 67 4.71 -0.27 0.71
CA ASP A 67 4.50 -1.33 -0.26
C ASP A 67 3.05 -1.79 -0.28
N THR A 68 2.61 -2.17 -1.47
CA THR A 68 1.23 -2.61 -1.71
C THR A 68 1.28 -3.98 -2.36
N ALA A 69 0.48 -4.90 -1.84
CA ALA A 69 0.31 -6.24 -2.38
C ALA A 69 -1.16 -6.51 -2.69
N LEU A 70 -1.37 -7.35 -3.71
CA LEU A 70 -2.69 -7.90 -4.02
C LEU A 70 -2.60 -9.43 -3.95
N CYS A 71 -3.20 -9.98 -2.91
CA CYS A 71 -3.02 -11.36 -2.51
C CYS A 71 -4.23 -12.20 -2.95
N PHE A 72 -4.08 -13.09 -3.93
CA PHE A 72 -5.18 -13.96 -4.35
C PHE A 72 -5.21 -15.21 -3.46
N GLU A 73 -6.38 -15.53 -2.90
CA GLU A 73 -6.56 -16.71 -2.03
C GLU A 73 -6.21 -17.99 -2.79
N ALA A 74 -6.66 -18.08 -4.05
CA ALA A 74 -6.39 -19.19 -4.96
C ALA A 74 -4.91 -19.49 -5.19
N LEU A 75 -4.04 -18.49 -5.04
CA LEU A 75 -2.60 -18.60 -5.30
C LEU A 75 -1.78 -18.48 -4.01
N ASN A 76 -2.38 -18.80 -2.85
CA ASN A 76 -1.75 -18.68 -1.54
C ASN A 76 -1.12 -17.29 -1.29
N GLY A 77 -1.79 -16.24 -1.76
CA GLY A 77 -1.36 -14.86 -1.59
C GLY A 77 -0.51 -14.27 -2.72
N LEU A 78 -0.17 -15.03 -3.76
CA LEU A 78 0.40 -14.46 -4.99
C LEU A 78 -0.68 -13.72 -5.81
N PRO A 79 -0.33 -12.75 -6.69
CA PRO A 79 1.03 -12.24 -6.94
C PRO A 79 1.61 -11.43 -5.77
N GLY A 80 0.79 -11.01 -4.81
CA GLY A 80 1.26 -10.42 -3.55
C GLY A 80 2.13 -9.17 -3.81
N PRO A 81 3.36 -9.10 -3.28
CA PRO A 81 4.25 -7.95 -3.48
C PRO A 81 4.67 -7.77 -4.94
N TYR A 82 4.54 -8.79 -5.79
CA TYR A 82 4.92 -8.76 -7.20
C TYR A 82 3.82 -8.20 -8.11
N ILE A 83 2.71 -7.70 -7.56
CA ILE A 83 1.54 -7.28 -8.33
C ILE A 83 1.85 -6.24 -9.42
N LYS A 84 2.84 -5.37 -9.21
CA LYS A 84 3.27 -4.37 -10.20
C LYS A 84 3.82 -5.03 -11.47
N ASP A 85 4.66 -6.04 -11.32
CA ASP A 85 5.27 -6.75 -12.44
C ASP A 85 4.25 -7.60 -13.19
N PHE A 86 3.35 -8.27 -12.45
CA PHE A 86 2.23 -8.98 -13.04
C PHE A 86 1.32 -8.03 -13.82
N LEU A 87 0.87 -6.93 -13.22
CA LEU A 87 0.02 -5.96 -13.90
C LEU A 87 0.69 -5.40 -15.16
N THR A 88 1.99 -5.11 -15.11
CA THR A 88 2.74 -4.59 -16.26
C THR A 88 2.85 -5.63 -17.38
N SER A 89 3.05 -6.90 -17.02
CA SER A 89 3.33 -7.98 -17.98
C SER A 89 2.06 -8.55 -18.62
N ILE A 90 1.01 -8.77 -17.83
CA ILE A 90 -0.21 -9.47 -18.28
C ILE A 90 -1.47 -8.58 -18.25
N GLY A 91 -1.36 -7.36 -17.73
CA GLY A 91 -2.49 -6.41 -17.68
C GLY A 91 -3.62 -6.84 -16.75
N HIS A 92 -4.69 -6.04 -16.73
CA HIS A 92 -5.90 -6.35 -15.96
C HIS A 92 -6.54 -7.66 -16.40
N GLU A 93 -6.68 -7.86 -17.71
CA GLU A 93 -7.31 -9.07 -18.28
C GLU A 93 -6.50 -10.32 -17.93
N GLY A 94 -5.18 -10.30 -18.06
CA GLY A 94 -4.35 -11.43 -17.67
C GLY A 94 -4.42 -11.75 -16.19
N LEU A 95 -4.51 -10.74 -15.31
CA LEU A 95 -4.74 -10.95 -13.87
C LEU A 95 -6.08 -11.63 -13.59
N ASN A 96 -7.14 -11.29 -14.34
CA ASN A 96 -8.42 -12.01 -14.28
C ASN A 96 -8.26 -13.46 -14.80
N THR A 97 -7.61 -13.64 -15.96
CA THR A 97 -7.38 -14.95 -16.57
C THR A 97 -6.54 -15.87 -15.69
N LEU A 98 -5.63 -15.34 -14.87
CA LEU A 98 -4.79 -16.12 -13.96
C LEU A 98 -5.62 -16.95 -12.95
N LEU A 99 -6.85 -16.51 -12.67
CA LEU A 99 -7.77 -17.19 -11.76
C LEU A 99 -8.72 -18.16 -12.47
N ASN A 100 -8.69 -18.23 -13.81
CA ASN A 100 -9.46 -19.21 -14.57
C ASN A 100 -8.98 -20.62 -14.23
N GLY A 101 -9.86 -21.42 -13.61
CA GLY A 101 -9.53 -22.77 -13.14
C GLY A 101 -9.46 -22.91 -11.62
N PHE A 102 -9.52 -21.81 -10.87
CA PHE A 102 -9.65 -21.84 -9.42
C PHE A 102 -11.12 -21.65 -8.99
N PRO A 103 -11.54 -22.24 -7.86
CA PRO A 103 -12.92 -22.16 -7.38
C PRO A 103 -13.25 -20.82 -6.71
N THR A 104 -12.28 -19.93 -6.55
CA THR A 104 -12.42 -18.68 -5.81
C THR A 104 -11.69 -17.54 -6.51
N THR A 105 -12.31 -16.36 -6.47
CA THR A 105 -11.72 -15.09 -6.90
C THR A 105 -11.41 -14.20 -5.70
N ARG A 106 -11.50 -14.72 -4.47
CA ARG A 106 -11.23 -13.95 -3.26
C ARG A 106 -9.80 -13.43 -3.24
N ALA A 107 -9.66 -12.19 -2.83
CA ALA A 107 -8.38 -11.53 -2.72
C ALA A 107 -8.36 -10.54 -1.55
N THR A 108 -7.15 -10.25 -1.08
CA THR A 108 -6.89 -9.23 -0.08
C THR A 108 -5.96 -8.18 -0.66
N ALA A 109 -6.40 -6.93 -0.66
CA ALA A 109 -5.50 -5.80 -0.82
C ALA A 109 -4.77 -5.55 0.51
N LEU A 110 -3.44 -5.51 0.48
CA LEU A 110 -2.59 -5.30 1.65
C LEU A 110 -1.70 -4.08 1.41
N CYS A 111 -1.71 -3.14 2.34
CA CYS A 111 -0.76 -2.04 2.41
C CYS A 111 0.12 -2.25 3.64
N THR A 112 1.43 -2.12 3.47
CA THR A 112 2.40 -2.15 4.57
C THR A 112 3.17 -0.84 4.55
N PHE A 113 2.97 -0.01 5.59
CA PHE A 113 3.89 1.07 5.90
C PHE A 113 4.98 0.54 6.82
N ALA A 114 6.23 0.88 6.52
CA ALA A 114 7.36 0.62 7.39
C ALA A 114 7.98 1.95 7.80
N TYR A 115 8.09 2.17 9.11
CA TYR A 115 8.68 3.37 9.71
C TYR A 115 10.00 3.02 10.38
N SER A 116 11.01 3.86 10.18
CA SER A 116 12.26 3.83 10.95
C SER A 116 12.56 5.23 11.47
N SER A 117 13.04 5.32 12.71
CA SER A 117 13.50 6.57 13.34
C SER A 117 14.88 7.02 12.84
N GLY A 118 15.61 6.17 12.10
CA GLY A 118 16.90 6.51 11.51
C GLY A 118 17.79 5.29 11.22
N PRO A 119 19.03 5.52 10.74
CA PRO A 119 20.01 4.47 10.51
C PRO A 119 20.23 3.57 11.73
N GLY A 120 20.39 2.26 11.51
CA GLY A 120 20.59 1.26 12.56
C GLY A 120 19.33 0.82 13.32
N GLU A 121 18.19 1.50 13.15
CA GLU A 121 16.94 1.19 13.86
C GLU A 121 16.07 0.18 13.10
N GLU A 122 15.48 -0.78 13.83
CA GLU A 122 14.62 -1.80 13.24
C GLU A 122 13.27 -1.18 12.80
N PRO A 123 12.84 -1.34 11.54
CA PRO A 123 11.58 -0.78 11.10
C PRO A 123 10.36 -1.38 11.82
N ILE A 124 9.41 -0.51 12.14
CA ILE A 124 8.11 -0.89 12.69
C ILE A 124 7.10 -0.95 11.55
N LEU A 125 6.38 -2.06 11.46
CA LEU A 125 5.43 -2.32 10.38
C LEU A 125 3.99 -1.98 10.80
N PHE A 126 3.27 -1.33 9.89
CA PHE A 126 1.86 -1.00 10.01
C PHE A 126 1.11 -1.55 8.81
N GLU A 127 0.34 -2.60 9.02
CA GLU A 127 -0.43 -3.25 7.95
C GLU A 127 -1.91 -2.85 7.96
N GLY A 128 -2.46 -2.60 6.79
CA GLY A 128 -3.88 -2.43 6.55
C GLY A 128 -4.33 -3.37 5.46
N ARG A 129 -5.51 -3.97 5.63
CA ARG A 129 -6.03 -5.02 4.75
C ARG A 129 -7.45 -4.68 4.34
N THR A 130 -7.81 -4.99 3.11
CA THR A 130 -9.21 -4.96 2.63
C THR A 130 -9.50 -6.24 1.89
N GLU A 131 -10.54 -6.95 2.31
CA GLU A 131 -11.01 -8.16 1.65
C GLU A 131 -11.93 -7.82 0.47
N GLY A 132 -11.85 -8.62 -0.58
CA GLY A 132 -12.60 -8.41 -1.81
C GLY A 132 -12.54 -9.59 -2.75
N ASN A 133 -12.96 -9.33 -3.98
CA ASN A 133 -12.90 -10.28 -5.08
C ASN A 133 -12.23 -9.65 -6.30
N ILE A 134 -11.57 -10.49 -7.08
CA ILE A 134 -11.09 -10.14 -8.41
C ILE A 134 -12.23 -10.28 -9.40
N VAL A 135 -12.50 -9.20 -10.14
CA VAL A 135 -13.63 -9.08 -11.07
C VAL A 135 -13.15 -8.50 -12.41
N PRO A 136 -13.89 -8.69 -13.52
CA PRO A 136 -13.55 -8.04 -14.78
C PRO A 136 -13.42 -6.52 -14.60
N ALA A 137 -12.42 -5.94 -15.26
CA ALA A 137 -12.04 -4.54 -15.06
C ALA A 137 -13.19 -3.56 -15.32
N ARG A 138 -13.47 -2.68 -14.37
CA ARG A 138 -14.44 -1.56 -14.49
C ARG A 138 -13.84 -0.25 -13.98
N GLY A 139 -14.39 0.89 -14.40
CA GLY A 139 -13.88 2.20 -14.02
C GLY A 139 -12.57 2.61 -14.71
N SER A 140 -11.87 3.59 -14.12
CA SER A 140 -10.65 4.18 -14.70
C SER A 140 -9.42 3.27 -14.55
N LYS A 141 -8.73 2.99 -15.66
CA LYS A 141 -7.51 2.15 -15.69
C LYS A 141 -6.21 2.87 -15.32
N ILE A 142 -6.29 4.13 -14.87
CA ILE A 142 -5.11 4.99 -14.67
C ILE A 142 -4.34 4.62 -13.38
N PHE A 143 -5.00 3.98 -12.40
CA PHE A 143 -4.39 3.70 -11.10
C PHE A 143 -4.29 2.20 -10.79
N GLY A 144 -3.18 1.59 -11.26
CA GLY A 144 -2.80 0.24 -10.87
C GLY A 144 -3.88 -0.81 -11.15
N TRP A 145 -4.12 -1.70 -10.19
CA TRP A 145 -5.05 -2.82 -10.27
C TRP A 145 -6.44 -2.50 -9.70
N ASP A 146 -6.71 -1.25 -9.31
CA ASP A 146 -8.02 -0.82 -8.81
C ASP A 146 -9.22 -1.27 -9.67
N PRO A 147 -9.14 -1.29 -11.03
CA PRO A 147 -10.26 -1.72 -11.87
C PRO A 147 -10.71 -3.16 -11.66
N ILE A 148 -9.85 -4.04 -11.17
CA ILE A 148 -10.14 -5.47 -11.04
C ILE A 148 -10.44 -5.88 -9.61
N PHE A 149 -10.30 -4.97 -8.62
CA PHE A 149 -10.52 -5.30 -7.22
C PHE A 149 -11.84 -4.71 -6.73
N GLN A 150 -12.77 -5.59 -6.35
CA GLN A 150 -14.06 -5.26 -5.76
C GLN A 150 -14.04 -5.56 -4.26
N PRO A 151 -13.84 -4.57 -3.38
CA PRO A 151 -13.90 -4.77 -1.94
C PRO A 151 -15.29 -5.24 -1.49
N LEU A 152 -15.35 -6.10 -0.46
CA LEU A 152 -16.64 -6.59 0.07
C LEU A 152 -17.50 -5.45 0.63
N GLU A 153 -16.86 -4.46 1.25
CA GLU A 153 -17.51 -3.26 1.81
C GLU A 153 -17.85 -2.20 0.75
N GLY A 154 -17.58 -2.47 -0.54
CA GLY A 154 -17.68 -1.49 -1.62
C GLY A 154 -19.03 -1.36 -2.31
N GLY A 155 -20.04 -2.11 -1.88
CA GLY A 155 -21.37 -2.09 -2.52
C GLY A 155 -21.36 -2.56 -3.99
N GLY A 156 -20.47 -3.50 -4.34
CA GLY A 156 -20.37 -4.06 -5.69
C GLY A 156 -19.52 -3.24 -6.68
N ARG A 157 -19.00 -2.08 -6.25
CA ARG A 157 -18.09 -1.25 -7.05
C ARG A 157 -16.64 -1.71 -6.89
N THR A 158 -15.89 -1.61 -7.97
CA THR A 158 -14.42 -1.71 -7.93
C THR A 158 -13.81 -0.46 -7.30
N TYR A 159 -12.56 -0.52 -6.86
CA TYR A 159 -11.87 0.68 -6.38
C TYR A 159 -11.80 1.79 -7.45
N ALA A 160 -11.71 1.43 -8.73
CA ALA A 160 -11.66 2.41 -9.81
C ALA A 160 -13.01 3.05 -10.16
N GLU A 161 -14.11 2.56 -9.58
CA GLU A 161 -15.47 3.13 -9.69
C GLU A 161 -15.82 3.99 -8.47
N MET A 162 -14.96 4.06 -7.45
CA MET A 162 -15.14 4.88 -6.26
C MET A 162 -14.42 6.21 -6.42
N ASP A 163 -14.99 7.28 -5.84
CA ASP A 163 -14.23 8.50 -5.66
C ASP A 163 -13.14 8.33 -4.57
N GLY A 164 -12.23 9.30 -4.48
CA GLY A 164 -11.12 9.23 -3.53
C GLY A 164 -11.56 9.20 -2.07
N GLU A 165 -12.63 9.89 -1.70
CA GLU A 165 -13.10 9.93 -0.31
C GLU A 165 -13.78 8.63 0.10
N GLU A 166 -14.63 8.07 -0.77
CA GLU A 166 -15.26 6.78 -0.59
C GLU A 166 -14.22 5.66 -0.46
N LYS A 167 -13.26 5.62 -1.39
CA LYS A 167 -12.17 4.64 -1.36
C LYS A 167 -11.37 4.75 -0.07
N ASN A 168 -11.02 5.97 0.35
CA ASN A 168 -10.20 6.18 1.54
C ASN A 168 -10.85 5.60 2.80
N LYS A 169 -12.18 5.66 2.95
CA LYS A 169 -12.89 5.10 4.13
C LYS A 169 -12.67 3.59 4.33
N ILE A 170 -12.47 2.84 3.25
CA ILE A 170 -12.39 1.36 3.30
C ILE A 170 -11.03 0.81 2.83
N SER A 171 -10.13 1.67 2.37
CA SER A 171 -8.89 1.23 1.74
C SER A 171 -7.89 0.64 2.74
N HIS A 172 -7.21 -0.39 2.28
CA HIS A 172 -6.06 -1.01 2.94
C HIS A 172 -4.97 0.04 3.27
N ARG A 173 -4.76 1.04 2.40
CA ARG A 173 -3.83 2.15 2.66
C ARG A 173 -4.26 3.03 3.83
N TYR A 174 -5.52 3.46 3.87
CA TYR A 174 -6.05 4.23 5.01
C TYR A 174 -5.94 3.46 6.31
N ARG A 175 -6.35 2.18 6.32
CA ARG A 175 -6.25 1.30 7.49
C ARG A 175 -4.81 1.16 8.01
N ALA A 176 -3.83 1.09 7.11
CA ALA A 176 -2.41 1.01 7.47
C ALA A 176 -1.89 2.36 8.02
N LEU A 177 -2.24 3.45 7.33
CA LEU A 177 -1.77 4.79 7.65
C LEU A 177 -2.37 5.31 8.97
N GLU A 178 -3.62 4.98 9.28
CA GLU A 178 -4.22 5.33 10.57
C GLU A 178 -3.47 4.68 11.75
N LYS A 179 -2.96 3.45 11.58
CA LYS A 179 -2.12 2.81 12.60
C LYS A 179 -0.79 3.52 12.78
N LEU A 180 -0.14 3.89 11.67
CA LEU A 180 1.09 4.69 11.70
C LEU A 180 0.84 6.06 12.36
N ARG A 181 -0.25 6.74 12.01
CA ARG A 181 -0.65 8.03 12.58
C ARG A 181 -0.82 7.91 14.09
N ALA A 182 -1.59 6.92 14.56
CA ALA A 182 -1.81 6.69 15.99
C ALA A 182 -0.48 6.47 16.73
N TYR A 183 0.39 5.62 16.20
CA TYR A 183 1.72 5.38 16.77
C TYR A 183 2.55 6.67 16.89
N LEU A 184 2.68 7.43 15.79
CA LEU A 184 3.48 8.67 15.79
C LEU A 184 2.91 9.75 16.70
N SER A 185 1.58 9.83 16.83
CA SER A 185 0.93 10.76 17.76
C SER A 185 1.14 10.39 19.22
N GLU A 186 1.27 9.11 19.56
CA GLU A 186 1.61 8.66 20.90
C GLU A 186 3.06 8.97 21.26
N GLN A 187 4.00 8.81 20.32
CA GLN A 187 5.42 9.14 20.54
C GLN A 187 5.68 10.65 20.66
N ALA A 188 4.76 11.49 20.20
CA ALA A 188 4.87 12.95 20.25
C ALA A 188 4.37 13.57 21.57
N LYS A 189 3.77 12.77 22.46
CA LYS A 189 3.31 13.18 23.79
C LYS A 189 4.44 13.04 24.81
#